data_AF-A0AAW9IGJ8-F1
#
_entry.id   AF-A0AAW9IGJ8-F1
#
_cell.length_a   1.000
_cell.length_b   1.000
_cell.length_c   1.000
_cell.angle_alpha   90.00
_cell.angle_beta   90.00
_cell.angle_gamma   90.00
#
_symmetry.space_group_name_H-M   'P 1'
#
loop_
_entity.id
_entity.type
_entity.pdbx_description
1 polymer ?
#
loop_
_entity_poly.entity_id
_entity_poly.type
_entity_poly.pdbx_seq_one_letter_code
_entity_poly.pdbx_strand_id
1 'polypeptide(L)'
;LYEFYKALKEKYINPIPIIGYALLAVFYLRDNNFEEIMYIVVLATIILLILPVVNLKYTFIDVSITLLGFLYVGILFSFIPMVNSKVGGQYLVWLIFLGSVLADTTAYYVGKYLGKRKLCPEVSPKKTIAGSVGGFLGSTIGCGIFGLIIGANVQQVSIIHFFLIGALCGIMGQFGDLVASSVKR
;
A
#
# COMPACT_ATOMS: atom_id res chain seq x y z
N LEU A 1 7.97 -4.54 -5.76
CA LEU A 1 7.55 -5.80 -6.42
C LEU A 1 8.57 -6.93 -6.22
N TYR A 2 9.88 -6.66 -6.38
CA TYR A 2 10.94 -7.65 -6.13
C TYR A 2 10.83 -8.36 -4.77
N GLU A 3 10.73 -7.61 -3.68
CA GLU A 3 10.63 -8.20 -2.33
C GLU A 3 9.37 -9.05 -2.14
N PHE A 4 8.24 -8.60 -2.71
CA PHE A 4 6.98 -9.34 -2.67
C PHE A 4 7.13 -10.71 -3.35
N TYR A 5 7.68 -10.75 -4.57
CA TYR A 5 7.92 -12.01 -5.26
C TYR A 5 8.99 -12.89 -4.59
N LYS A 6 10.02 -12.28 -3.98
CA LYS A 6 11.04 -13.03 -3.22
C LYS A 6 10.43 -13.74 -2.01
N ALA A 7 9.61 -13.05 -1.22
CA ALA A 7 8.95 -13.63 -0.05
C ALA A 7 8.03 -14.82 -0.41
N LEU A 8 7.46 -14.82 -1.62
CA LEU A 8 6.59 -15.90 -2.11
C LEU A 8 7.38 -17.08 -2.68
N LYS A 9 8.54 -16.84 -3.29
CA LYS A 9 9.45 -17.90 -3.75
C LYS A 9 9.98 -18.77 -2.61
N GLU A 10 10.18 -18.18 -1.44
CA GLU A 10 10.58 -18.91 -0.23
C GLU A 10 9.52 -19.93 0.22
N LYS A 11 8.28 -19.86 -0.32
CA LYS A 11 7.17 -20.80 -0.05
C LYS A 11 6.81 -21.72 -1.21
N TYR A 12 7.76 -22.00 -2.11
CA TYR A 12 7.56 -22.88 -3.28
C TYR A 12 6.52 -22.38 -4.30
N ILE A 13 6.14 -21.10 -4.24
CA ILE A 13 5.32 -20.44 -5.25
C ILE A 13 6.27 -19.79 -6.25
N ASN A 14 6.04 -19.96 -7.55
CA ASN A 14 6.90 -19.46 -8.62
C ASN A 14 6.23 -18.30 -9.37
N PRO A 15 6.13 -17.09 -8.77
CA PRO A 15 5.65 -15.92 -9.49
C PRO A 15 6.53 -15.63 -10.70
N ILE A 16 5.96 -15.02 -11.74
CA ILE A 16 6.60 -14.78 -13.04
C ILE A 16 7.07 -13.32 -13.09
N PRO A 17 8.31 -13.00 -12.64
CA PRO A 17 8.69 -11.61 -12.36
C PRO A 17 8.82 -10.80 -13.65
N ILE A 18 9.24 -11.44 -14.74
CA ILE A 18 9.38 -10.82 -16.06
C ILE A 18 8.04 -10.20 -16.50
N ILE A 19 6.96 -10.96 -16.38
CA ILE A 19 5.62 -10.47 -16.76
C ILE A 19 5.16 -9.38 -15.80
N GLY A 20 5.36 -9.56 -14.49
CA GLY A 20 5.04 -8.53 -13.50
C GLY A 20 5.75 -7.20 -13.75
N TYR A 21 7.04 -7.23 -14.10
CA TYR A 21 7.82 -6.03 -14.43
C TYR A 21 7.43 -5.43 -15.78
N ALA A 22 7.13 -6.25 -16.78
CA ALA A 22 6.65 -5.78 -18.08
C ALA A 22 5.30 -5.06 -17.94
N LEU A 23 4.36 -5.64 -17.19
CA LEU A 23 3.08 -5.00 -16.87
C LEU A 23 3.27 -3.68 -16.13
N LEU A 24 4.17 -3.64 -15.15
CA LEU A 24 4.55 -2.40 -14.46
C LEU A 24 5.08 -1.33 -15.42
N ALA A 25 6.01 -1.70 -16.30
CA ALA A 25 6.60 -0.77 -17.26
C ALA A 25 5.54 -0.22 -18.22
N VAL A 26 4.72 -1.09 -18.82
CA VAL A 26 3.62 -0.68 -19.70
C VAL A 26 2.65 0.25 -18.97
N PHE A 27 2.31 -0.07 -17.74
CA PHE A 27 1.40 0.71 -16.90
C PHE A 27 1.94 2.11 -16.59
N TYR A 28 3.20 2.24 -16.17
CA TYR A 28 3.79 3.54 -15.82
C TYR A 28 4.22 4.38 -17.03
N LEU A 29 4.41 3.78 -18.20
CA LEU A 29 4.66 4.51 -19.46
C LEU A 29 3.38 5.14 -20.03
N ARG A 30 2.22 4.73 -19.53
CA ARG A 30 0.93 5.24 -19.99
C ARG A 30 0.41 6.33 -19.05
N ASP A 31 -0.46 7.18 -19.57
CA ASP A 31 -1.17 8.16 -18.74
C ASP A 31 -2.05 7.45 -17.70
N ASN A 32 -2.19 8.07 -16.53
CA ASN A 32 -2.99 7.54 -15.41
C ASN A 32 -4.50 7.70 -15.65
N ASN A 33 -5.00 7.34 -16.84
CA ASN A 33 -6.41 7.35 -17.17
C ASN A 33 -7.06 6.05 -16.67
N PHE A 34 -8.17 6.17 -15.94
CA PHE A 34 -8.87 5.04 -15.33
C PHE A 34 -9.31 3.97 -16.35
N GLU A 35 -9.78 4.38 -17.52
CA GLU A 35 -10.20 3.44 -18.58
C GLU A 35 -9.01 2.62 -19.09
N GLU A 36 -7.87 3.26 -19.32
CA GLU A 36 -6.65 2.59 -19.79
C GLU A 36 -6.10 1.62 -18.74
N ILE A 37 -6.16 2.00 -17.47
CA ILE A 37 -5.81 1.12 -16.34
C ILE A 37 -6.72 -0.12 -16.35
N MET A 38 -8.02 0.05 -16.52
CA MET A 38 -8.96 -1.08 -16.62
C MET A 38 -8.62 -2.00 -17.80
N TYR A 39 -8.35 -1.44 -18.98
CA TYR A 39 -7.98 -2.25 -20.14
C TYR A 39 -6.69 -3.04 -19.91
N ILE A 40 -5.67 -2.43 -19.30
CA ILE A 40 -4.41 -3.09 -18.94
C ILE A 40 -4.67 -4.24 -17.96
N VAL A 41 -5.49 -4.02 -16.93
CA VAL A 41 -5.81 -5.07 -15.94
C VAL A 41 -6.56 -6.24 -16.58
N VAL A 42 -7.55 -5.98 -17.42
CA VAL A 42 -8.30 -7.03 -18.14
C VAL A 42 -7.37 -7.82 -19.05
N LEU A 43 -6.55 -7.13 -19.85
CA LEU A 43 -5.62 -7.77 -20.78
C LEU A 43 -4.53 -8.57 -20.04
N ALA A 44 -3.99 -8.03 -18.95
CA ALA A 44 -3.05 -8.73 -18.08
C ALA A 44 -3.67 -10.01 -17.50
N THR A 45 -4.93 -9.95 -17.07
CA THR A 45 -5.66 -11.10 -16.53
C THR A 45 -5.83 -12.19 -17.60
N ILE A 46 -6.24 -11.83 -18.81
CA ILE A 46 -6.40 -12.78 -19.92
C ILE A 46 -5.06 -13.44 -20.28
N ILE A 47 -4.00 -12.65 -20.46
CA ILE A 47 -2.68 -13.18 -20.81
C ILE A 47 -2.17 -14.13 -19.74
N LEU A 48 -2.27 -13.74 -18.47
CA LEU A 48 -1.78 -14.56 -17.38
C LEU A 48 -2.58 -15.87 -17.25
N LEU A 49 -3.90 -15.86 -17.46
CA LEU A 49 -4.74 -17.07 -17.42
C LEU A 49 -4.44 -18.09 -18.54
N ILE A 50 -3.89 -17.63 -19.66
CA ILE A 50 -3.49 -18.52 -20.77
C ILE A 50 -2.19 -19.28 -20.45
N LEU A 51 -1.30 -18.72 -19.63
CA LEU A 51 0.03 -19.30 -19.38
C LEU A 51 0.01 -20.73 -18.81
N PRO A 52 -0.82 -21.07 -17.81
CA PRO A 52 -0.89 -22.43 -17.27
C PRO A 52 -1.43 -23.44 -18.29
N VAL A 53 -2.23 -22.98 -19.27
CA VAL A 53 -2.77 -23.83 -20.35
C VAL A 53 -1.68 -24.17 -21.36
N VAL A 54 -0.81 -23.20 -21.68
CA VAL A 54 0.28 -23.37 -22.66
C VAL A 54 1.51 -24.03 -22.04
N ASN A 55 1.79 -23.75 -20.77
CA ASN A 55 2.99 -24.22 -20.08
C ASN A 55 2.65 -24.74 -18.68
N LEU A 56 2.60 -26.07 -18.56
CA LEU A 56 2.29 -26.81 -17.33
C LEU A 56 3.32 -26.59 -16.19
N LYS A 57 4.44 -25.90 -16.46
CA LYS A 57 5.38 -25.47 -15.42
C LYS A 57 4.76 -24.44 -14.47
N TYR A 58 3.80 -23.65 -14.95
CA TYR A 58 3.15 -22.62 -14.16
C TYR A 58 1.77 -23.09 -13.70
N THR A 59 1.48 -22.85 -12.44
CA THR A 59 0.18 -23.14 -11.85
C THR A 59 -0.73 -21.92 -11.88
N PHE A 60 -2.04 -22.14 -11.70
CA PHE A 60 -3.00 -21.07 -11.52
C PHE A 60 -2.65 -20.15 -10.33
N ILE A 61 -2.04 -20.71 -9.28
CA ILE A 61 -1.61 -19.98 -8.08
C ILE A 61 -0.48 -19.00 -8.43
N ASP A 62 0.51 -19.43 -9.22
CA ASP A 62 1.65 -18.62 -9.65
C ASP A 62 1.20 -17.38 -10.44
N VAL A 63 0.25 -17.60 -11.35
CA VAL A 63 -0.38 -16.56 -12.17
C VAL A 63 -1.18 -15.60 -11.31
N SER A 64 -2.02 -16.12 -10.42
CA SER A 64 -2.87 -15.33 -9.52
C SER A 64 -2.02 -14.41 -8.64
N ILE A 65 -0.89 -14.91 -8.14
CA ILE A 65 0.03 -14.16 -7.29
C ILE A 65 0.84 -13.15 -8.10
N THR A 66 1.17 -13.46 -9.35
CA THR A 66 1.81 -12.50 -10.27
C THR A 66 0.88 -11.30 -10.50
N LEU A 67 -0.40 -11.56 -10.81
CA LEU A 67 -1.43 -10.53 -10.96
C LEU A 67 -1.66 -9.76 -9.66
N LEU A 68 -1.81 -10.46 -8.53
CA LEU A 68 -2.00 -9.83 -7.21
C LEU A 68 -0.81 -8.92 -6.87
N GLY A 69 0.42 -9.34 -7.15
CA GLY A 69 1.60 -8.50 -6.93
C GLY A 69 1.59 -7.23 -7.77
N PHE A 70 1.15 -7.32 -9.03
CA PHE A 70 0.97 -6.17 -9.91
C PHE A 70 -0.12 -5.22 -9.40
N LEU A 71 -1.29 -5.74 -9.02
CA LEU A 71 -2.39 -4.93 -8.47
C LEU A 71 -1.99 -4.28 -7.13
N TYR A 72 -1.42 -5.07 -6.22
CA TYR A 72 -1.07 -4.64 -4.88
C TYR A 72 0.09 -3.65 -4.87
N VAL A 73 1.17 -3.92 -5.60
CA VAL A 73 2.36 -3.05 -5.55
C VAL A 73 2.38 -2.03 -6.69
N GLY A 74 1.98 -2.42 -7.90
CA GLY A 74 2.03 -1.53 -9.05
C GLY A 74 0.96 -0.45 -9.00
N ILE A 75 -0.30 -0.87 -8.95
CA ILE A 75 -1.45 0.05 -9.00
C ILE A 75 -1.57 0.87 -7.71
N LEU A 76 -1.39 0.28 -6.53
CA LEU A 76 -1.51 1.07 -5.30
C LEU A 76 -0.44 2.18 -5.21
N PHE A 77 0.76 1.97 -5.76
CA PHE A 77 1.78 3.02 -5.80
C PHE A 77 1.49 4.12 -6.83
N SER A 78 0.71 3.88 -7.88
CA SER A 78 0.40 4.92 -8.87
C SER A 78 -0.53 6.00 -8.35
N PHE A 79 -1.20 5.78 -7.21
CA PHE A 79 -1.94 6.84 -6.53
C PHE A 79 -1.04 8.01 -6.10
N ILE A 80 0.26 7.79 -5.87
CA ILE A 80 1.21 8.86 -5.51
C ILE A 80 1.34 9.90 -6.65
N PRO A 81 1.76 9.53 -7.89
CA PRO A 81 1.82 10.48 -8.99
C PRO A 81 0.44 11.05 -9.37
N MET A 82 -0.65 10.28 -9.24
CA MET A 82 -2.01 10.79 -9.46
C MET A 82 -2.35 11.93 -8.50
N VAL A 83 -2.05 11.79 -7.21
CA VAL A 83 -2.24 12.86 -6.22
C VAL A 83 -1.31 14.04 -6.52
N ASN A 84 -0.05 13.77 -6.87
CA ASN A 84 0.93 14.83 -7.17
C ASN A 84 0.50 15.72 -8.34
N SER A 85 -0.18 15.15 -9.34
CA SER A 85 -0.66 15.89 -10.52
C SER A 85 -1.80 16.89 -10.23
N LYS A 86 -2.42 16.82 -9.04
CA LYS A 86 -3.50 17.74 -8.64
C LYS A 86 -2.94 19.05 -8.12
N VAL A 87 -3.78 20.09 -8.10
CA VAL A 87 -3.43 21.39 -7.49
C VAL A 87 -3.09 21.19 -6.01
N GLY A 88 -1.91 21.64 -5.59
CA GLY A 88 -1.41 21.41 -4.23
C GLY A 88 -0.98 19.96 -3.95
N GLY A 89 -0.94 19.10 -4.97
CA GLY A 89 -0.65 17.67 -4.87
C GLY A 89 0.67 17.34 -4.18
N GLN A 90 1.71 18.15 -4.40
CA GLN A 90 3.01 17.99 -3.73
C GLN A 90 2.89 17.96 -2.19
N TYR A 91 2.03 18.80 -1.61
CA TYR A 91 1.83 18.86 -0.16
C TYR A 91 1.03 17.66 0.34
N LEU A 92 0.05 17.19 -0.45
CA LEU A 92 -0.75 16.01 -0.14
C LEU A 92 0.08 14.72 -0.21
N VAL A 93 1.04 14.64 -1.14
CA VAL A 93 2.01 13.54 -1.19
C VAL A 93 2.86 13.52 0.08
N TRP A 94 3.39 14.67 0.51
CA TRP A 94 4.11 14.76 1.79
C TRP A 94 3.25 14.34 2.98
N LEU A 95 1.97 14.69 2.98
CA LEU A 95 1.03 14.28 4.01
C LEU A 95 0.88 12.75 4.08
N ILE A 96 0.81 12.05 2.95
CA ILE A 96 0.73 10.57 2.91
C ILE A 96 1.98 9.96 3.58
N PHE A 97 3.17 10.43 3.22
CA PHE A 97 4.42 9.95 3.83
C PHE A 97 4.49 10.27 5.32
N LEU A 98 4.11 11.48 5.71
CA LEU A 98 4.14 11.94 7.09
C LEU A 98 3.17 11.11 7.95
N GLY A 99 1.95 10.85 7.45
CA GLY A 99 0.97 10.00 8.12
C GLY A 99 1.48 8.57 8.32
N SER A 100 2.09 7.97 7.29
CA SER A 100 2.74 6.65 7.39
C SER A 100 3.83 6.63 8.45
N VAL A 101 4.80 7.55 8.38
CA VAL A 101 5.93 7.59 9.30
C VAL A 101 5.47 7.83 10.72
N LEU A 102 4.54 8.77 10.93
CA LEU A 102 4.01 9.04 12.27
C LEU A 102 3.22 7.86 12.82
N ALA A 103 2.38 7.21 12.01
CA ALA A 103 1.65 6.02 12.43
C ALA A 103 2.61 4.94 12.97
N ASP A 104 3.67 4.64 12.23
CA ASP A 104 4.62 3.59 12.62
C ASP A 104 5.43 3.99 13.86
N THR A 105 5.86 5.25 13.91
CA THR A 105 6.68 5.76 15.01
C THR A 105 5.88 5.78 16.32
N THR A 106 4.66 6.33 16.31
CA THR A 106 3.83 6.37 17.51
C THR A 106 3.31 4.99 17.88
N ALA A 107 2.99 4.12 16.90
CA ALA A 107 2.62 2.74 17.18
C ALA A 107 3.75 1.96 17.86
N TYR A 108 5.00 2.18 17.43
CA TYR A 108 6.16 1.57 18.05
C TYR A 108 6.34 2.01 19.50
N TYR A 109 6.36 3.33 19.77
CA TYR A 109 6.60 3.83 21.13
C TYR A 109 5.44 3.50 22.07
N VAL A 110 4.19 3.78 21.66
CA VAL A 110 3.00 3.45 22.47
C VAL A 110 2.90 1.94 22.68
N GLY A 111 3.17 1.16 21.64
CA GLY A 111 3.18 -0.29 21.73
C GLY A 111 4.26 -0.84 22.66
N LYS A 112 5.43 -0.20 22.70
CA LYS A 112 6.55 -0.61 23.58
C LYS A 112 6.29 -0.28 25.05
N TYR A 113 5.74 0.90 25.35
CA TYR A 113 5.54 1.34 26.74
C TYR A 113 4.21 0.89 27.34
N LEU A 114 3.14 0.86 26.55
CA LEU A 114 1.76 0.59 27.02
C LEU A 114 1.19 -0.72 26.47
N GLY A 115 1.87 -1.38 25.54
CA GLY A 115 1.37 -2.59 24.88
C GLY A 115 1.42 -3.83 25.75
N LYS A 116 0.30 -4.13 26.42
CA LYS A 116 0.11 -5.39 27.18
C LYS A 116 -0.57 -6.48 26.36
N ARG A 117 -1.55 -6.10 25.52
CA ARG A 117 -2.36 -7.04 24.71
C ARG A 117 -1.93 -7.01 23.24
N LYS A 118 -1.60 -8.19 22.69
CA LYS A 118 -1.26 -8.38 21.28
C LYS A 118 -2.49 -8.17 20.39
N LEU A 119 -2.28 -7.62 19.19
CA LEU A 119 -3.34 -7.38 18.20
C LEU A 119 -3.68 -8.69 17.46
N CYS A 120 -2.74 -9.22 16.68
CA CYS A 120 -2.90 -10.45 15.90
C CYS A 120 -1.65 -11.33 16.05
N PRO A 121 -1.53 -12.14 17.12
CA PRO A 121 -0.32 -12.91 17.41
C PRO A 121 0.04 -13.92 16.29
N GLU A 122 -0.97 -14.45 15.59
CA GLU A 122 -0.82 -15.41 14.49
C GLU A 122 -0.29 -14.80 13.19
N VAL A 123 -0.38 -13.49 13.01
CA VAL A 123 0.10 -12.80 11.79
C VAL A 123 1.27 -11.89 12.11
N SER A 124 1.21 -11.13 13.21
CA SER A 124 2.28 -10.23 13.66
C SER A 124 2.45 -10.30 15.18
N PRO A 125 3.49 -11.00 15.68
CA PRO A 125 3.59 -11.35 17.10
C PRO A 125 4.02 -10.17 17.98
N LYS A 126 4.51 -9.08 17.37
CA LYS A 126 5.03 -7.88 18.03
C LYS A 126 4.01 -6.72 18.06
N LYS A 127 2.94 -6.76 17.26
CA LYS A 127 1.93 -5.69 17.23
C LYS A 127 0.97 -5.79 18.43
N THR A 128 0.68 -4.65 19.05
CA THR A 128 -0.20 -4.52 20.22
C THR A 128 -1.38 -3.62 19.94
N ILE A 129 -2.49 -3.82 20.68
CA ILE A 129 -3.70 -2.98 20.54
C ILE A 129 -3.39 -1.53 20.92
N ALA A 130 -2.64 -1.32 22.00
CA ALA A 130 -2.22 0.01 22.42
C ALA A 130 -1.38 0.72 21.34
N GLY A 131 -0.42 0.00 20.73
CA GLY A 131 0.35 0.54 19.60
C GLY A 131 -0.55 0.89 18.40
N SER A 132 -1.57 0.07 18.12
CA SER A 132 -2.51 0.33 17.02
C SER A 132 -3.32 1.62 17.26
N VAL A 133 -3.80 1.84 18.48
CA VAL A 133 -4.47 3.10 18.85
C VAL A 133 -3.49 4.28 18.81
N GLY A 134 -2.25 4.08 19.28
CA GLY A 134 -1.20 5.10 19.22
C GLY A 134 -0.82 5.52 17.81
N GLY A 135 -0.73 4.56 16.88
CA GLY A 135 -0.50 4.80 15.46
C GLY A 135 -1.62 5.60 14.81
N PHE A 136 -2.87 5.20 15.08
CA PHE A 136 -4.06 5.91 14.60
C PHE A 136 -4.08 7.37 15.06
N LEU A 137 -3.93 7.60 16.37
CA LEU A 137 -3.95 8.95 16.94
C LEU A 137 -2.75 9.78 16.47
N GLY A 138 -1.56 9.19 16.42
CA GLY A 138 -0.33 9.85 15.98
C GLY A 138 -0.42 10.37 14.54
N SER A 139 -0.88 9.52 13.62
CA SER A 139 -1.10 9.92 12.23
C SER A 139 -2.22 10.96 12.10
N THR A 140 -3.34 10.77 12.80
CA THR A 140 -4.49 11.70 12.77
C THR A 140 -4.09 13.10 13.23
N ILE A 141 -3.47 13.20 14.40
CA ILE A 141 -3.06 14.47 15.00
C ILE A 141 -1.93 15.09 14.18
N GLY A 142 -0.94 14.29 13.78
CA GLY A 142 0.21 14.77 13.03
C GLY A 142 -0.15 15.32 11.64
N CYS A 143 -0.99 14.62 10.88
CA CYS A 143 -1.49 15.13 9.61
C CYS A 143 -2.37 16.36 9.79
N GLY A 144 -3.17 16.42 10.86
CA GLY A 144 -3.96 17.59 11.21
C GLY A 144 -3.10 18.83 11.50
N ILE A 145 -2.06 18.67 12.33
CA ILE A 145 -1.08 19.74 12.63
C ILE A 145 -0.37 20.17 11.35
N PHE A 146 0.06 19.22 10.52
CA PHE A 146 0.67 19.53 9.23
C PHE A 146 -0.27 20.36 8.35
N GLY A 147 -1.55 19.97 8.28
CA GLY A 147 -2.61 20.72 7.59
C GLY A 147 -2.78 22.16 8.06
N LEU A 148 -2.62 22.45 9.36
CA LEU A 148 -2.65 23.82 9.88
C LEU A 148 -1.49 24.66 9.35
N ILE A 149 -0.31 24.06 9.15
CA ILE A 149 0.89 24.74 8.64
C ILE A 149 0.77 25.02 7.15
N ILE A 150 0.26 24.05 6.37
CA ILE A 150 0.20 24.14 4.90
C ILE A 150 -1.14 24.65 4.36
N GLY A 151 -2.14 24.90 5.22
CA GLY A 151 -3.50 25.26 4.81
C GLY A 151 -3.56 26.49 3.91
N ALA A 152 -2.64 27.45 4.09
CA ALA A 152 -2.51 28.62 3.22
C ALA A 152 -2.11 28.27 1.77
N ASN A 153 -1.39 27.16 1.57
CA ASN A 153 -0.89 26.70 0.28
C ASN A 153 -1.85 25.71 -0.41
N VAL A 154 -2.85 25.19 0.32
CA VAL A 154 -3.84 24.22 -0.17
C VAL A 154 -5.25 24.68 0.21
N GLN A 155 -5.60 25.91 -0.21
CA GLN A 155 -6.84 26.59 0.20
C GLN A 155 -8.12 25.84 -0.19
N GLN A 156 -8.04 24.89 -1.13
CA GLN A 156 -9.17 24.10 -1.59
C GLN A 156 -9.55 22.97 -0.62
N VAL A 157 -8.71 22.64 0.37
CA VAL A 157 -8.93 21.52 1.29
C VAL A 157 -9.21 22.05 2.70
N SER A 158 -10.40 21.76 3.22
CA SER A 158 -10.77 22.12 4.59
C SER A 158 -9.91 21.37 5.61
N ILE A 159 -9.56 22.02 6.72
CA ILE A 159 -8.68 21.48 7.76
C ILE A 159 -9.15 20.09 8.28
N ILE A 160 -10.45 19.87 8.34
CA ILE A 160 -11.06 18.61 8.79
C ILE A 160 -10.60 17.43 7.91
N HIS A 161 -10.37 17.67 6.63
CA HIS A 161 -9.91 16.62 5.71
C HIS A 161 -8.49 16.16 6.02
N PHE A 162 -7.62 17.02 6.56
CA PHE A 162 -6.27 16.63 6.94
C PHE A 162 -6.27 15.63 8.10
N PHE A 163 -7.13 15.85 9.10
CA PHE A 163 -7.36 14.89 10.18
C PHE A 163 -7.96 13.58 9.67
N LEU A 164 -8.93 13.67 8.75
CA LEU A 164 -9.57 12.49 8.17
C LEU A 164 -8.59 11.66 7.34
N ILE A 165 -7.73 12.30 6.54
CA ILE A 165 -6.68 11.60 5.78
C ILE A 165 -5.68 10.97 6.76
N GLY A 166 -5.25 11.68 7.80
CA GLY A 166 -4.38 11.11 8.84
C GLY A 166 -4.99 9.89 9.53
N ALA A 167 -6.29 9.94 9.84
CA ALA A 167 -7.03 8.81 10.41
C ALA A 167 -7.06 7.61 9.45
N LEU A 168 -7.36 7.85 8.17
CA LEU A 168 -7.33 6.81 7.14
C LEU A 168 -5.92 6.23 6.95
N CYS A 169 -4.88 7.05 6.94
CA CYS A 169 -3.48 6.59 6.88
C CYS A 169 -3.15 5.69 8.07
N GLY A 170 -3.54 6.07 9.28
CA GLY A 170 -3.31 5.27 10.48
C GLY A 170 -4.01 3.90 10.44
N ILE A 171 -5.23 3.84 9.92
CA ILE A 171 -5.99 2.58 9.76
C ILE A 171 -5.42 1.73 8.63
N MET A 172 -5.31 2.30 7.43
CA MET A 172 -4.88 1.59 6.22
C MET A 172 -3.42 1.16 6.29
N GLY A 173 -2.54 1.96 6.89
CA GLY A 173 -1.14 1.58 7.14
C GLY A 173 -1.04 0.33 8.02
N GLN A 174 -1.86 0.24 9.06
CA GLN A 174 -1.89 -0.95 9.92
C GLN A 174 -2.38 -2.20 9.18
N PHE A 175 -3.43 -2.08 8.37
CA PHE A 175 -3.90 -3.18 7.53
C PHE A 175 -2.85 -3.59 6.50
N GLY A 176 -2.22 -2.64 5.81
CA GLY A 176 -1.15 -2.92 4.84
C GLY A 176 0.01 -3.69 5.44
N ASP A 177 0.45 -3.31 6.65
CA ASP A 177 1.47 -4.04 7.40
C ASP A 177 1.06 -5.47 7.78
N LEU A 178 -0.21 -5.66 8.17
CA LEU A 178 -0.72 -6.98 8.53
C LEU A 178 -0.81 -7.88 7.29
N VAL A 179 -1.24 -7.34 6.16
CA VAL A 179 -1.25 -8.04 4.86
C VAL A 179 0.19 -8.40 4.44
N ALA A 180 1.14 -7.46 4.55
CA ALA A 180 2.54 -7.75 4.25
C ALA A 180 3.13 -8.81 5.19
N SER A 181 2.74 -8.81 6.46
CA SER A 181 3.14 -9.81 7.45
C SER A 181 2.52 -11.18 7.16
N SER A 182 1.27 -11.25 6.70
CA SER A 182 0.61 -12.51 6.34
C SER A 182 1.21 -13.10 5.07
N VAL A 183 1.57 -12.29 4.07
CA VAL A 183 2.28 -12.77 2.88
C VAL A 183 3.60 -13.43 3.25
N LYS A 184 4.31 -12.92 4.27
CA LYS A 184 5.57 -13.49 4.76
C LYS A 184 5.41 -14.77 5.61
N ARG A 185 4.21 -15.07 6.14
CA ARG A 185 3.94 -16.27 6.97
C ARG A 185 3.29 -17.38 6.19
#